data_AF-A0AAJ2C007-F1
#
_entry.id   AF-A0AAJ2C007-F1
#
_cell.length_a   1.000
_cell.length_b   1.000
_cell.length_c   1.000
_cell.angle_alpha   90.00
_cell.angle_beta   90.00
_cell.angle_gamma   90.00
#
_symmetry.space_group_name_H-M   'P 1'
#
loop_
_entity.id
_entity.type
_entity.pdbx_description
1 polymer ?
#
loop_
_entity_poly.entity_id
_entity_poly.type
_entity_poly.pdbx_seq_one_letter_code
_entity_poly.pdbx_strand_id
1 'polypeptide(L)' 'MNHHYTQFFTATILSWKPLLKPDKYKQIIIDSLKFLVENHRVKVYGFVIMPNHIH' A
#
# COMPACT_ATOMS: atom_id res chain seq x y z
N MET A 1 12.50 22.46 11.34
CA MET A 1 12.17 21.03 11.46
C MET A 1 11.21 20.70 10.34
N ASN A 2 11.48 19.68 9.52
CA ASN A 2 10.54 19.30 8.46
C ASN A 2 9.33 18.62 9.11
N HIS A 3 8.15 19.23 8.95
CA HIS A 3 6.90 18.66 9.43
C HIS A 3 6.40 17.62 8.41
N HIS A 4 6.43 16.35 8.79
CA HIS A 4 5.83 15.27 8.02
C HIS A 4 4.44 14.98 8.57
N TYR A 5 3.41 15.52 7.91
CA TYR A 5 2.02 15.24 8.26
C TYR A 5 1.61 13.86 7.76
N THR A 6 0.86 13.12 8.58
CA THR A 6 0.23 11.87 8.15
C THR A 6 -0.69 12.16 6.96
N GLN A 7 -0.56 11.36 5.91
CA GLN A 7 -1.39 11.46 4.71
C GLN A 7 -2.24 10.21 4.58
N PHE A 8 -3.46 10.38 4.05
CA PHE A 8 -4.27 9.29 3.57
C PHE A 8 -3.99 9.09 2.08
N PHE A 9 -3.74 7.85 1.67
CA PHE A 9 -3.45 7.50 0.29
C PHE A 9 -4.48 6.47 -0.21
N THR A 10 -4.76 6.49 -1.51
CA THR A 10 -5.54 5.43 -2.15
C THR A 10 -5.15 5.29 -3.61
N ALA A 11 -5.21 4.07 -4.12
CA ALA A 11 -5.02 3.78 -5.54
C ALA A 11 -5.93 2.65 -5.98
N THR A 12 -6.57 2.83 -7.14
CA THR A 12 -7.54 1.88 -7.71
C THR A 12 -6.97 1.25 -8.97
N ILE A 13 -7.14 -0.07 -9.10
CA ILE A 13 -6.78 -0.80 -10.32
C ILE A 13 -7.65 -0.30 -11.48
N LEU A 14 -7.04 -0.13 -12.66
CA LEU A 14 -7.73 0.34 -13.87
C LEU A 14 -9.05 -0.41 -14.09
N SER A 15 -10.13 0.35 -14.25
CA SER A 15 -11.49 -0.17 -14.44
C SER A 15 -11.97 -1.10 -13.32
N TRP A 16 -11.50 -0.90 -12.08
CA TRP A 16 -11.88 -1.67 -10.89
C TRP A 16 -11.65 -3.18 -11.01
N LYS A 17 -10.72 -3.59 -11.90
CA LYS A 17 -10.43 -5.00 -12.11
C LYS A 17 -9.93 -5.62 -10.80
N PRO A 18 -10.39 -6.84 -10.44
CA PRO A 18 -10.02 -7.49 -9.19
C PRO A 18 -8.62 -8.14 -9.28
N LEU A 19 -7.63 -7.40 -9.76
CA LEU A 19 -6.27 -7.90 -10.01
C LEU A 19 -5.63 -8.43 -8.71
N LEU A 20 -5.95 -7.83 -7.57
CA LEU A 20 -5.43 -8.21 -6.26
C LEU A 20 -6.24 -9.34 -5.60
N LYS A 21 -7.22 -9.94 -6.28
CA LYS A 21 -8.02 -11.04 -5.71
C LYS A 21 -7.14 -12.22 -5.27
N PRO A 22 -6.18 -12.74 -6.05
CA PRO A 22 -5.21 -13.72 -5.56
C PRO A 22 -4.24 -13.11 -4.55
N ASP A 23 -4.01 -13.78 -3.42
CA ASP A 23 -3.15 -13.27 -2.34
C ASP A 23 -1.69 -13.09 -2.74
N LYS A 24 -1.20 -13.87 -3.71
CA LYS A 24 0.18 -13.71 -4.23
C LYS A 24 0.49 -12.29 -4.71
N TYR A 25 -0.49 -11.55 -5.23
CA TYR A 25 -0.28 -10.17 -5.67
C TYR A 25 -0.35 -9.18 -4.51
N LYS A 26 -1.16 -9.47 -3.49
CA LYS A 26 -1.17 -8.68 -2.23
C LYS A 26 0.18 -8.80 -1.52
N GLN A 27 0.78 -10.00 -1.53
CA GLN A 27 2.08 -10.24 -0.91
C GLN A 27 3.19 -9.36 -1.50
N ILE A 28 3.21 -9.14 -2.83
CA ILE A 28 4.17 -8.23 -3.48
C ILE A 28 4.07 -6.80 -2.93
N ILE A 29 2.84 -6.32 -2.67
CA ILE A 29 2.60 -4.99 -2.10
C ILE A 29 3.07 -4.94 -0.65
N ILE A 30 2.76 -5.97 0.14
CA ILE A 30 3.19 -6.09 1.54
C ILE A 30 4.72 -6.10 1.65
N ASP A 31 5.41 -6.88 0.80
CA ASP A 31 6.87 -6.97 0.79
C ASP A 31 7.50 -5.62 0.40
N SER A 32 6.88 -4.91 -0.53
CA SER A 32 7.31 -3.55 -0.91
C SER A 32 7.13 -2.55 0.24
N LEU A 33 5.99 -2.56 0.93
CA LEU A 33 5.77 -1.71 2.11
C LEU A 33 6.76 -2.05 3.23
N LYS A 34 7.01 -3.33 3.47
CA LYS A 34 7.99 -3.80 4.46
C LYS A 34 9.39 -3.28 4.13
N PHE A 35 9.84 -3.42 2.88
CA PHE A 35 11.11 -2.86 2.43
C PHE A 35 11.21 -1.35 2.68
N LEU A 36 10.15 -0.58 2.36
CA LEU A 36 10.14 0.87 2.56
C LEU A 36 10.22 1.26 4.05
N VAL A 37 9.56 0.51 4.93
CA VAL A 37 9.60 0.73 6.39
C VAL A 37 10.98 0.36 6.95
N GLU A 38 11.52 -0.80 6.57
CA GLU A 38 12.85 -1.28 7.03
C GLU A 38 13.98 -0.35 6.59
N ASN A 39 13.84 0.30 5.43
CA ASN A 39 14.81 1.28 4.92
C ASN A 39 14.49 2.72 5.34
N HIS A 40 13.60 2.92 6.31
CA HIS A 40 13.22 4.23 6.86
C HIS A 40 12.77 5.25 5.80
N ARG A 41 12.17 4.78 4.69
CA ARG A 41 11.70 5.64 3.59
C ARG A 41 10.29 6.16 3.82
N VAL A 42 9.47 5.39 4.54
CA VAL A 42 8.09 5.74 4.90
C VAL A 42 7.76 5.25 6.31
N LYS A 43 6.72 5.83 6.91
CA LYS A 43 6.10 5.31 8.14
C LYS A 43 4.66 4.92 7.83
N VAL A 44 4.36 3.64 7.93
CA VAL A 44 3.00 3.10 7.69
C VAL A 44 2.28 2.98 9.03
N TYR A 45 1.13 3.65 9.16
CA TYR A 45 0.29 3.57 10.36
C TYR A 45 -0.81 2.50 10.23
N GLY A 46 -1.25 2.21 9.01
CA GLY A 46 -2.24 1.19 8.68
C GLY A 46 -2.46 1.16 7.18
N PHE A 47 -2.91 0.02 6.65
CA PHE A 47 -3.22 -0.16 5.24
C PHE A 47 -4.32 -1.20 5.06
N VAL A 48 -5.04 -1.15 3.94
CA VAL A 48 -6.03 -2.14 3.54
C VAL A 48 -5.82 -2.50 2.08
N ILE A 49 -5.78 -3.80 1.78
CA ILE A 49 -5.67 -4.29 0.40
C ILE A 49 -6.96 -5.00 0.02
N MET A 50 -7.74 -4.36 -0.84
CA MET A 50 -8.95 -4.93 -1.43
C MET A 50 -8.64 -5.53 -2.81
N PRO A 51 -9.51 -6.40 -3.37
CA PRO A 51 -9.26 -7.02 -4.66
C PRO A 51 -8.97 -6.06 -5.82
N ASN A 52 -9.46 -4.81 -5.75
CA ASN A 52 -9.39 -3.83 -6.84
C ASN A 52 -8.83 -2.46 -6.45
N HIS A 53 -8.45 -2.23 -5.19
CA HIS A 53 -7.82 -0.98 -4.75
C HIS A 53 -7.09 -1.16 -3.41
N ILE A 54 -6.28 -0.17 -3.06
CA ILE A 54 -5.56 -0.10 -1.80
C ILE A 54 -5.81 1.23 -1.08
N HIS A 55 -5.70 1.17 0.24
CA HIS A 55 -5.55 2.30 1.14
C HIS A 55 -4.23 2.15 1.90
#